data_AF-A0A1H0B125-F1
#
_entry.id   AF-A0A1H0B125-F1
#
_cell.length_a   1.000
_cell.length_b   1.000
_cell.length_c   1.000
_cell.angle_alpha   90.00
_cell.angle_beta   90.00
_cell.angle_gamma   90.00
#
_symmetry.space_group_name_H-M   'P 1'
#
loop_
_entity.id
_entity.type
_entity.pdbx_description
1 polymer ?
#
loop_
_entity_poly.entity_id
_entity_poly.type
_entity_poly.pdbx_seq_one_letter_code
_entity_poly.pdbx_strand_id
1 'polypeptide(L)'
;MSQQAPQPHQPTTAPAPPPASAATPTLSELVGRISDNVSALVHGEIDLAKAKGKRMAATMGVGGALLAVGGVIALYGVGFLLGTFVELIALALPLWAAKLIVAVVLLLVAAIAAWLGVKRLQAAKADVPDPKGALQHDLNTVKSAAAAGFEKGNQK
;
A
#
# COMPACT_ATOMS: atom_id res chain seq x y z
N MET A 1 -51.08 60.76 -15.06
CA MET A 1 -51.30 59.31 -15.04
C MET A 1 -49.93 58.67 -14.77
N SER A 2 -49.45 58.68 -13.53
CA SER A 2 -49.91 57.83 -12.42
C SER A 2 -49.77 56.34 -12.77
N GLN A 3 -48.61 55.75 -12.47
CA GLN A 3 -48.54 54.43 -11.85
C GLN A 3 -47.22 54.31 -11.07
N GLN A 4 -47.29 54.67 -9.79
CA GLN A 4 -46.37 54.24 -8.76
C GLN A 4 -46.97 52.96 -8.15
N ALA A 5 -46.20 51.86 -8.15
CA ALA A 5 -46.61 50.57 -7.60
C ALA A 5 -45.37 49.87 -6.99
N PRO A 6 -45.53 48.89 -6.08
CA PRO A 6 -45.52 49.15 -4.64
C PRO A 6 -44.28 48.58 -3.95
N GLN A 7 -43.82 49.26 -2.89
CA GLN A 7 -42.75 48.76 -2.03
C GLN A 7 -43.25 47.61 -1.14
N PRO A 8 -42.57 46.45 -1.10
CA PRO A 8 -42.83 45.43 -0.08
C PRO A 8 -42.28 45.88 1.28
N HIS A 9 -43.14 46.54 2.05
CA HIS A 9 -43.43 46.29 3.47
C HIS A 9 -42.28 45.67 4.28
N GLN A 10 -41.52 46.53 4.96
CA GLN A 10 -40.66 46.13 6.07
C GLN A 10 -41.54 45.64 7.24
N PRO A 11 -41.31 44.42 7.77
CA PRO A 11 -41.91 44.03 9.02
C PRO A 11 -41.41 44.95 10.14
N THR A 12 -42.36 45.51 10.86
CA THR A 12 -42.21 46.30 12.08
C THR A 12 -41.19 45.69 13.04
N THR A 13 -40.30 46.54 13.56
CA THR A 13 -39.34 46.27 14.63
C THR A 13 -40.04 45.74 15.89
N ALA A 14 -39.99 44.43 16.11
CA ALA A 14 -40.19 43.84 17.44
C ALA A 14 -38.92 44.08 18.29
N PRO A 15 -39.03 44.28 19.61
CA PRO A 15 -37.88 44.43 20.49
C PRO A 15 -36.97 43.19 20.38
N ALA A 16 -35.70 43.40 20.02
CA ALA A 16 -34.70 42.35 20.06
C ALA A 16 -34.66 41.74 21.47
N PRO A 17 -34.70 40.40 21.63
CA PRO A 17 -34.41 39.78 22.90
C PRO A 17 -33.03 40.25 23.37
N PRO A 18 -32.78 40.38 24.70
CA PRO A 18 -31.46 40.73 25.20
C PRO A 18 -30.43 39.79 24.57
N PRO A 19 -29.22 40.26 24.21
CA PRO A 19 -28.19 39.39 23.69
C PRO A 19 -27.96 38.31 24.74
N ALA A 20 -28.46 37.09 24.48
CA ALA A 20 -28.09 35.92 25.24
C ALA A 20 -26.57 35.95 25.21
N SER A 21 -25.98 36.15 26.38
CA SER A 21 -24.57 36.36 26.60
C SER A 21 -23.77 35.59 25.57
N ALA A 22 -22.87 36.26 24.86
CA ALA A 22 -21.81 35.59 24.15
C ALA A 22 -21.05 34.77 25.20
N ALA A 23 -21.54 33.57 25.47
CA ALA A 23 -20.91 32.59 26.32
C ALA A 23 -19.66 32.26 25.55
N THR A 24 -18.56 32.87 25.97
CA THR A 24 -17.22 32.44 25.59
C THR A 24 -17.24 30.92 25.74
N PRO A 25 -17.04 30.17 24.64
CA PRO A 25 -17.17 28.72 24.68
C PRO A 25 -16.30 28.23 25.83
N THR A 26 -16.93 27.48 26.73
CA THR A 26 -16.26 27.04 27.94
C THR A 26 -15.02 26.24 27.56
N LEU A 27 -13.96 26.25 28.38
CA LEU A 27 -12.74 25.50 28.10
C LEU A 27 -13.04 24.01 27.81
N SER A 28 -14.07 23.47 28.47
CA SER A 28 -14.65 22.14 28.21
C SER A 28 -15.20 21.96 26.79
N GLU A 29 -15.85 22.97 26.22
CA GLU A 29 -16.39 22.94 24.85
C GLU A 29 -15.29 23.05 23.79
N LEU A 30 -14.24 23.84 24.03
CA LEU A 30 -13.09 23.94 23.13
C LEU A 30 -12.29 22.63 23.08
N VAL A 31 -12.06 22.01 24.23
CA VAL A 31 -11.39 20.71 24.32
C VAL A 31 -12.22 19.63 23.62
N GLY A 32 -13.55 19.65 23.77
CA GLY A 32 -14.45 18.76 23.01
C GLY A 32 -14.31 18.92 21.50
N ARG A 33 -14.34 20.15 20.98
CA ARG A 33 -14.22 20.42 19.54
C ARG A 33 -12.85 20.06 18.96
N ILE A 34 -11.77 20.26 19.72
CA ILE A 34 -10.43 19.84 19.30
C ILE A 34 -10.37 18.30 19.25
N SER A 35 -10.96 17.62 20.23
CA SER A 35 -11.04 16.15 20.24
C SER A 35 -11.83 15.62 19.03
N ASP A 36 -12.96 16.24 18.71
CA ASP A 36 -13.77 15.88 17.54
C ASP A 36 -13.01 16.11 16.22
N ASN A 37 -12.29 17.22 16.08
CA ASN A 37 -11.50 17.52 14.89
C ASN A 37 -10.33 16.53 14.70
N VAL A 38 -9.65 16.15 15.79
CA VAL A 38 -8.59 15.14 15.74
C VAL A 38 -9.18 13.77 15.37
N SER A 39 -10.32 13.41 15.94
CA SER A 39 -11.01 12.16 15.63
C SER A 39 -11.46 12.09 14.17
N ALA A 40 -11.96 13.21 13.61
CA ALA A 40 -12.31 13.34 12.20
C ALA A 40 -11.09 13.25 11.27
N LEU A 41 -9.94 13.81 11.66
CA LEU A 41 -8.71 13.75 10.89
C LEU A 41 -8.16 12.32 10.80
N VAL A 42 -8.12 11.61 11.93
CA VAL A 42 -7.71 10.20 11.99
C VAL A 42 -8.61 9.32 11.13
N HIS A 43 -9.93 9.50 11.21
CA HIS A 43 -10.86 8.79 10.33
C HIS A 43 -10.64 9.13 8.85
N GLY A 44 -10.36 10.38 8.53
CA GLY A 44 -10.04 10.82 7.17
C GLY A 44 -8.77 10.19 6.61
N GLU A 45 -7.70 10.09 7.40
CA GLU A 45 -6.47 9.40 6.99
C GLU A 45 -6.69 7.90 6.80
N ILE A 46 -7.48 7.27 7.66
CA ILE A 46 -7.85 5.86 7.52
C ILE A 46 -8.64 5.63 6.23
N ASP A 47 -9.62 6.48 5.93
CA ASP A 47 -10.44 6.35 4.73
C ASP A 47 -9.65 6.66 3.45
N LEU A 48 -8.71 7.61 3.52
CA LEU A 48 -7.75 7.86 2.45
C LEU A 48 -6.81 6.67 2.25
N ALA A 49 -6.27 6.09 3.32
CA ALA A 49 -5.41 4.92 3.28
C ALA A 49 -6.17 3.70 2.72
N LYS A 50 -7.43 3.50 3.11
CA LYS A 50 -8.32 2.47 2.53
C LYS A 50 -8.55 2.71 1.04
N ALA A 51 -8.86 3.94 0.62
CA ALA A 51 -9.08 4.28 -0.79
C ALA A 51 -7.82 4.05 -1.63
N LYS A 52 -6.66 4.49 -1.13
CA LYS A 52 -5.35 4.26 -1.76
C LYS A 52 -5.01 2.76 -1.82
N GLY A 53 -5.26 2.03 -0.73
CA GLY A 53 -5.08 0.59 -0.65
C GLY A 53 -5.96 -0.16 -1.66
N LYS A 54 -7.25 0.19 -1.76
CA LYS A 54 -8.17 -0.41 -2.74
C LYS A 54 -7.75 -0.11 -4.18
N ARG A 55 -7.32 1.12 -4.46
CA ARG A 55 -6.82 1.49 -5.79
C ARG A 55 -5.52 0.76 -6.14
N MET A 56 -4.59 0.66 -5.19
CA MET A 56 -3.35 -0.10 -5.37
C MET A 56 -3.65 -1.59 -5.60
N ALA A 57 -4.53 -2.19 -4.80
CA ALA A 57 -4.96 -3.57 -4.96
C ALA A 57 -5.64 -3.84 -6.31
N ALA A 58 -6.50 -2.92 -6.77
CA ALA A 58 -7.15 -3.06 -8.08
C ALA A 58 -6.13 -3.00 -9.23
N THR A 59 -5.22 -2.03 -9.22
CA THR A 59 -4.18 -1.89 -10.26
C THR A 59 -3.22 -3.08 -10.24
N MET A 60 -2.76 -3.50 -9.06
CA MET A 60 -1.91 -4.69 -8.90
C MET A 60 -2.65 -5.97 -9.28
N GLY A 61 -3.96 -6.06 -9.00
CA GLY A 61 -4.79 -7.21 -9.34
C GLY A 61 -4.95 -7.37 -10.85
N VAL A 62 -5.25 -6.29 -11.57
CA VAL A 62 -5.34 -6.31 -13.04
C VAL A 62 -3.98 -6.62 -13.67
N GLY A 63 -2.90 -5.98 -13.19
CA GLY A 63 -1.55 -6.27 -13.65
C GLY A 63 -1.14 -7.72 -13.39
N GLY A 64 -1.43 -8.25 -12.20
CA GLY A 64 -1.19 -9.64 -11.84
C GLY A 64 -1.98 -10.62 -12.70
N ALA A 65 -3.25 -10.33 -12.98
CA ALA A 65 -4.08 -11.16 -13.86
C ALA A 65 -3.56 -11.17 -15.31
N LEU A 66 -3.17 -10.01 -15.86
CA LEU A 66 -2.57 -9.92 -17.19
C LEU A 66 -1.23 -10.66 -17.27
N LEU A 67 -0.38 -10.54 -16.25
CA LEU A 67 0.87 -11.30 -16.19
C LEU A 67 0.63 -12.80 -16.06
N ALA A 68 -0.40 -13.23 -15.33
CA ALA A 68 -0.76 -14.64 -15.26
C ALA A 68 -1.18 -15.19 -16.62
N VAL A 69 -2.08 -14.50 -17.33
CA VAL A 69 -2.51 -14.89 -18.68
C VAL A 69 -1.35 -14.87 -19.66
N GLY A 70 -0.58 -13.77 -19.68
CA GLY A 70 0.60 -13.64 -20.53
C GLY A 70 1.64 -14.72 -20.25
N GLY A 71 1.85 -15.07 -18.97
CA GLY A 71 2.73 -16.16 -18.55
C GLY A 71 2.29 -17.52 -19.08
N VAL A 72 0.99 -17.84 -19.01
CA VAL A 72 0.44 -19.09 -19.58
C VAL A 72 0.63 -19.13 -21.10
N ILE A 73 0.32 -18.04 -21.80
CA ILE A 73 0.50 -17.95 -23.26
C ILE A 73 1.98 -18.12 -23.63
N ALA A 74 2.88 -17.42 -22.93
CA ALA A 74 4.31 -17.54 -23.13
C ALA A 74 4.80 -18.97 -22.87
N LEU A 75 4.30 -19.65 -21.84
CA LEU A 75 4.64 -21.04 -21.53
C LEU A 75 4.25 -21.99 -22.67
N TYR A 76 3.02 -21.86 -23.19
CA TYR A 76 2.59 -22.64 -24.35
C TYR A 76 3.43 -22.32 -25.60
N GLY A 77 3.71 -21.05 -25.86
CA GLY A 77 4.55 -20.61 -26.97
C GLY A 77 5.96 -21.21 -26.93
N VAL A 78 6.58 -21.24 -25.75
CA VAL A 78 7.87 -21.92 -25.54
C VAL A 78 7.75 -23.42 -25.79
N GLY A 79 6.68 -24.06 -25.33
CA GLY A 79 6.42 -25.49 -25.60
C GLY A 79 6.33 -25.81 -27.10
N PHE A 80 5.59 -25.00 -27.87
CA PHE A 80 5.51 -25.12 -29.32
C PHE A 80 6.88 -24.90 -29.99
N LEU A 81 7.62 -23.87 -29.60
CA LEU A 81 8.97 -23.62 -30.13
C LEU A 81 9.90 -24.82 -29.89
N LEU A 82 9.92 -25.35 -28.67
CA LEU A 82 10.73 -26.53 -28.34
C LEU A 82 10.33 -27.74 -29.18
N GLY A 83 9.02 -27.95 -29.41
CA GLY A 83 8.52 -28.97 -30.33
C GLY A 83 9.08 -28.78 -31.74
N THR A 84 9.01 -27.57 -32.28
CA THR A 84 9.58 -27.26 -33.61
C THR A 84 11.09 -27.49 -33.68
N PHE A 85 11.85 -27.17 -32.62
CA PHE A 85 13.29 -27.49 -32.57
C PHE A 85 13.55 -28.99 -32.56
N VAL A 86 12.76 -29.76 -31.80
CA VAL A 86 12.87 -31.22 -31.80
C VAL A 86 12.60 -31.78 -33.20
N GLU A 87 11.54 -31.32 -33.87
CA GLU A 87 11.20 -31.75 -35.23
C GLU A 87 12.27 -31.34 -36.25
N LEU A 88 12.80 -30.12 -36.15
CA LEU A 88 13.87 -29.62 -37.01
C LEU A 88 15.15 -30.45 -36.87
N ILE A 89 15.55 -30.77 -35.64
CA ILE A 89 16.72 -31.62 -35.37
C ILE A 89 16.44 -33.05 -35.82
N ALA A 90 15.19 -33.53 -35.69
CA ALA A 90 14.80 -34.87 -36.10
C ALA A 90 14.93 -35.11 -37.63
N LEU A 91 15.07 -34.04 -38.43
CA LEU A 91 15.41 -34.17 -39.86
C LEU A 91 16.83 -34.74 -40.08
N ALA A 92 17.73 -34.57 -39.13
CA ALA A 92 19.13 -35.01 -39.23
C ALA A 92 19.46 -36.25 -38.39
N LEU A 93 18.68 -36.56 -37.35
CA LEU A 93 18.92 -37.67 -36.41
C LEU A 93 17.61 -38.21 -35.85
N PRO A 94 17.56 -39.44 -35.28
CA PRO A 94 16.31 -40.02 -34.80
C PRO A 94 15.65 -39.18 -33.68
N LEU A 95 14.31 -39.19 -33.66
CA LEU A 95 13.49 -38.34 -32.80
C LEU A 95 13.86 -38.44 -31.30
N TRP A 96 14.24 -39.63 -30.83
CA TRP A 96 14.62 -39.83 -29.44
C TRP A 96 15.91 -39.06 -29.07
N ALA A 97 16.88 -39.01 -29.97
CA ALA A 97 18.13 -38.28 -29.76
C ALA A 97 17.91 -36.76 -29.82
N ALA A 98 17.04 -36.30 -30.74
CA ALA A 98 16.65 -34.89 -30.83
C ALA A 98 16.01 -34.40 -29.52
N LYS A 99 15.08 -35.19 -28.96
CA LYS A 99 14.44 -34.89 -27.66
C LYS A 99 15.45 -34.83 -26.51
N LEU A 100 16.42 -35.74 -26.47
CA LEU A 100 17.45 -35.73 -25.43
C LEU A 100 18.35 -34.48 -25.51
N ILE A 101 18.77 -34.09 -26.72
CA ILE A 101 19.61 -32.89 -26.91
C ILE A 101 18.87 -31.64 -26.41
N VAL A 102 17.63 -31.45 -26.84
CA VAL A 102 16.80 -30.30 -26.42
C VAL A 102 16.56 -30.32 -24.91
N ALA A 103 16.33 -31.50 -24.31
CA ALA A 103 16.17 -31.64 -22.87
C ALA A 103 17.42 -31.24 -22.08
N VAL A 104 18.61 -31.65 -22.53
CA VAL A 104 19.89 -31.27 -21.87
C VAL A 104 20.10 -29.76 -21.95
N VAL A 105 19.88 -29.16 -23.12
CA VAL A 105 20.00 -27.69 -23.29
C VAL A 105 19.04 -26.95 -22.35
N LEU A 106 17.79 -27.40 -22.23
CA LEU A 106 16.82 -26.81 -21.32
C LEU A 106 17.24 -26.94 -19.85
N LEU A 107 17.75 -28.10 -19.43
CA LEU A 107 18.23 -28.28 -18.06
C LEU A 107 19.40 -27.34 -17.73
N LEU A 108 20.31 -27.12 -18.68
CA LEU A 108 21.40 -26.16 -18.50
C LEU A 108 20.88 -24.73 -18.34
N VAL A 109 19.96 -24.31 -19.21
CA VAL A 109 19.32 -22.97 -19.10
C VAL A 109 18.57 -22.84 -17.78
N ALA A 110 17.81 -23.86 -17.37
CA ALA A 110 17.07 -23.87 -16.12
C ALA A 110 18.00 -23.80 -14.89
N ALA A 111 19.12 -24.53 -14.90
CA ALA A 111 20.11 -24.47 -13.82
C ALA A 111 20.73 -23.07 -13.68
N ILE A 112 21.09 -22.44 -14.81
CA ILE A 112 21.60 -21.07 -14.82
C ILE A 112 20.54 -20.10 -14.30
N ALA A 113 19.32 -20.17 -14.83
CA ALA A 113 18.22 -19.29 -14.40
C ALA A 113 17.91 -19.46 -12.91
N ALA A 114 17.87 -20.70 -12.40
CA ALA A 114 17.67 -20.98 -10.98
C ALA A 114 18.80 -20.38 -10.13
N TRP A 115 20.05 -20.52 -10.54
CA TRP A 115 21.19 -19.95 -9.84
C TRP A 115 21.14 -18.41 -9.79
N LEU A 116 20.83 -17.76 -10.91
CA LEU A 116 20.62 -16.31 -10.95
C LEU A 116 19.43 -15.88 -10.08
N GLY A 117 18.33 -16.63 -10.11
CA GLY A 117 17.12 -16.38 -9.32
C GLY A 117 17.43 -16.45 -7.82
N VAL A 118 18.14 -17.48 -7.38
CA VAL A 118 18.62 -17.62 -6.00
C VAL A 118 19.50 -16.43 -5.60
N LYS A 119 20.45 -16.03 -6.45
CA LYS A 119 21.32 -14.89 -6.18
C LYS A 119 20.55 -13.57 -6.05
N ARG A 120 19.52 -13.36 -6.89
CA ARG A 120 18.64 -12.19 -6.83
C ARG A 120 17.75 -12.20 -5.58
N LEU A 121 17.22 -13.36 -5.20
CA LEU A 121 16.46 -13.51 -3.95
C LEU A 121 17.33 -13.26 -2.72
N GLN A 122 18.56 -13.74 -2.71
CA GLN A 122 19.50 -13.46 -1.62
C GLN A 122 19.82 -11.96 -1.52
N ALA A 123 20.06 -11.30 -2.66
CA ALA A 123 20.27 -9.85 -2.69
C ALA A 123 19.03 -9.08 -2.18
N ALA A 124 17.83 -9.47 -2.60
CA ALA A 124 16.59 -8.86 -2.11
C ALA A 124 16.38 -9.07 -0.61
N LYS A 125 16.73 -10.24 -0.07
CA LYS A 125 16.64 -10.53 1.38
C LYS A 125 17.67 -9.75 2.20
N ALA A 126 18.85 -9.48 1.65
CA ALA A 126 19.87 -8.67 2.31
C ALA A 126 19.45 -7.20 2.46
N ASP A 127 18.55 -6.72 1.60
CA ASP A 127 18.04 -5.34 1.58
C ASP A 127 16.72 -5.18 2.35
N VAL A 128 16.18 -6.25 2.93
CA VAL A 128 15.04 -6.18 3.85
C VAL A 128 15.59 -5.82 5.25
N PRO A 129 15.30 -4.62 5.80
CA PRO A 129 15.72 -4.27 7.16
C PRO A 129 15.15 -5.30 8.13
N ASP A 130 16.01 -5.91 8.96
CA ASP A 130 15.58 -6.90 9.95
C ASP A 130 14.59 -6.25 10.93
N PRO A 131 13.28 -6.52 10.80
CA PRO A 131 12.27 -5.85 11.61
C PRO A 131 12.42 -6.26 13.07
N LYS A 132 12.99 -7.44 13.34
CA LYS A 132 13.18 -7.97 14.68
C LYS A 132 14.38 -7.34 15.37
N GLY A 133 15.45 -7.04 14.63
CA GLY A 133 16.61 -6.31 15.12
C GLY A 133 16.27 -4.85 15.45
N ALA A 134 15.52 -4.18 14.57
CA ALA A 134 15.06 -2.81 14.79
C ALA A 134 14.13 -2.70 16.02
N LEU A 135 13.18 -3.63 16.16
CA LEU A 135 12.24 -3.63 17.28
C LEU A 135 12.91 -3.99 18.62
N GLN A 136 13.93 -4.87 18.62
CA GLN A 136 14.70 -5.18 19.83
C GLN A 136 15.60 -4.03 20.25
N HIS A 137 16.16 -3.29 19.30
CA HIS A 137 16.93 -2.09 19.59
C HIS A 137 16.06 -1.04 20.27
N ASP A 138 14.86 -0.78 19.73
CA ASP A 138 13.89 0.16 20.29
C ASP A 138 13.43 -0.24 21.70
N LEU A 139 13.14 -1.53 21.95
CA LEU A 139 12.74 -2.01 23.28
C LEU A 139 13.85 -1.81 24.32
N ASN A 140 15.12 -1.98 23.93
CA ASN A 140 16.24 -1.76 24.82
C ASN A 140 16.46 -0.28 25.13
N THR A 141 16.26 0.63 24.18
CA THR A 141 16.32 2.08 24.41
C THR A 141 15.20 2.54 25.33
N VAL A 142 13.97 2.03 25.17
CA VAL A 142 12.87 2.38 26.08
C VAL A 142 13.13 1.85 27.49
N LYS A 143 13.64 0.62 27.62
CA LYS A 143 13.95 0.01 28.92
C LYS A 143 15.07 0.74 29.66
N SER A 144 16.11 1.16 28.95
CA SER A 144 17.21 1.91 29.55
C SER A 144 16.83 3.36 29.89
N ALA A 145 15.97 4.01 29.09
CA ALA A 145 15.39 5.30 29.42
C ALA A 145 14.48 5.24 30.66
N ALA A 146 13.68 4.17 30.79
CA ALA A 146 12.85 3.94 31.98
C ALA A 146 13.72 3.71 33.22
N ALA A 147 14.73 2.83 33.15
CA ALA A 147 15.64 2.55 34.25
C ALA A 147 16.40 3.81 34.73
N ALA A 148 16.90 4.63 33.79
CA ALA A 148 17.55 5.90 34.09
C ALA A 148 16.60 6.91 34.76
N GLY A 149 15.32 6.89 34.40
CA GLY A 149 14.28 7.71 35.02
C GLY A 149 13.99 7.33 36.48
N PHE A 150 13.96 6.03 36.79
CA PHE A 150 13.76 5.54 38.16
C PHE A 150 14.96 5.83 39.07
N GLU A 151 16.19 5.70 38.55
CA GLU A 151 17.41 5.97 39.33
C GLU A 151 17.56 7.45 39.69
N LYS A 152 17.13 8.35 38.78
CA LYS A 152 17.12 9.80 39.01
C LYS A 152 16.04 10.25 40.01
N GLY A 153 14.99 9.46 40.19
CA GLY A 153 13.91 9.71 41.15
C GLY A 153 14.27 9.33 42.60
N ASN A 154 15.20 8.39 42.79
CA ASN A 154 15.59 7.89 44.12
C ASN A 154 16.71 8.70 44.79
N GLN A 155 17.23 9.74 44.14
CA GLN A 155 18.28 10.63 44.66
C GLN A 155 17.77 12.02 45.09
N LYS A 156 16.48 12.17 45.38
CA LYS A 156 15.89 13.38 45.95
C LYS A 156 15.27 13.14 47.31
#